data_AF-A0A2R6JW81-F1
#
_entry.id   AF-A0A2R6JW81-F1
#
_cell.length_a   1.000
_cell.length_b   1.000
_cell.length_c   1.000
_cell.angle_alpha   90.00
_cell.angle_beta   90.00
_cell.angle_gamma   90.00
#
_symmetry.space_group_name_H-M   'P 1'
#
loop_
_entity.id
_entity.type
_entity.pdbx_description
1 polymer ?
#
loop_
_entity_poly.entity_id
_entity_poly.type
_entity_poly.pdbx_seq_one_letter_code
_entity_poly.pdbx_strand_id
1 'polypeptide(L)'
;MISLDEKRVHGPDTDPETAIVASETGVGIVSLAGGRVGSVSLRYREPAHDVATEDGRIVVGTDEGVLELVVPADGNDPDGRAIRELGGPAPTTALAVDE
;
A
#
# COMPACT_ATOMS: atom_id res chain seq x y z
N MET A 1 -24.23 33.90 -4.41
CA MET A 1 -23.91 32.49 -4.09
C MET A 1 -22.66 32.54 -3.22
N ILE A 2 -22.77 32.22 -1.93
CA ILE A 2 -21.65 32.32 -0.99
C ILE A 2 -21.03 30.92 -0.97
N SER A 3 -19.86 30.76 -1.59
CA SER A 3 -19.12 29.51 -1.54
C SER A 3 -18.55 29.38 -0.13
N LEU A 4 -18.85 28.27 0.54
CA LEU A 4 -18.27 27.93 1.83
C LEU A 4 -16.90 27.31 1.53
N ASP A 5 -15.82 28.08 1.68
CA ASP A 5 -14.47 27.53 1.65
C ASP A 5 -14.26 26.67 2.89
N GLU A 6 -14.34 25.35 2.70
CA GLU A 6 -14.04 24.38 3.74
C GLU A 6 -12.58 24.56 4.15
N LYS A 7 -12.38 25.04 5.38
CA LYS A 7 -11.07 25.15 5.99
C LYS A 7 -10.52 23.76 6.26
N ARG A 8 -9.79 23.19 5.30
CA ARG A 8 -8.96 22.00 5.52
C ARG A 8 -7.81 22.42 6.45
N VAL A 9 -7.91 22.03 7.72
CA VAL A 9 -6.80 22.17 8.66
C VAL A 9 -5.76 21.12 8.26
N HIS A 10 -4.79 21.53 7.46
CA HIS A 10 -3.55 20.77 7.34
C HIS A 10 -2.96 20.70 8.75
N GLY A 11 -2.90 19.48 9.29
CA GLY A 11 -2.06 19.20 10.45
C GLY A 11 -0.61 19.55 10.14
N PRO A 12 0.31 19.46 11.13
CA PRO A 12 1.71 19.83 10.93
C PRO A 12 2.26 19.20 9.63
N ASP A 13 3.05 19.96 8.88
CA ASP A 13 3.80 19.55 7.67
C ASP A 13 4.71 18.36 8.04
N THR A 14 4.11 17.20 8.20
CA THR A 14 4.75 15.94 8.50
C THR A 14 4.85 15.23 7.17
N ASP A 15 6.06 14.85 6.79
CA ASP A 15 6.27 14.07 5.60
C ASP A 15 5.38 12.82 5.66
N PRO A 16 4.60 12.54 4.61
CA PRO A 16 3.68 11.42 4.64
C PRO A 16 4.46 10.10 4.62
N GLU A 17 4.20 9.26 5.62
CA GLU A 17 4.67 7.88 5.68
C GLU A 17 3.77 7.00 4.81
N THR A 18 4.32 5.92 4.27
CA THR A 18 3.55 4.94 3.49
C THR A 18 3.48 3.63 4.27
N ALA A 19 2.27 3.20 4.61
CA ALA A 19 2.01 1.88 5.15
C ALA A 19 1.42 0.97 4.08
N ILE A 20 1.84 -0.29 4.08
CA ILE A 20 1.28 -1.33 3.20
C ILE A 20 0.55 -2.35 4.06
N VAL A 21 -0.70 -2.63 3.69
CA VAL A 21 -1.61 -3.45 4.50
C VAL A 21 -2.09 -4.63 3.68
N ALA A 22 -1.76 -5.85 4.12
CA ALA A 22 -2.38 -7.08 3.65
C ALA A 22 -3.73 -7.29 4.34
N SER A 23 -4.72 -7.77 3.59
CA SER A 23 -6.06 -8.05 4.09
C SER A 23 -6.80 -9.07 3.22
N GLU A 24 -7.93 -9.57 3.71
CA GLU A 24 -8.87 -10.39 2.94
C GLU A 24 -9.43 -9.68 1.68
N THR A 25 -9.38 -8.34 1.63
CA THR A 25 -9.77 -7.56 0.45
C THR A 25 -8.59 -7.33 -0.51
N GLY A 26 -7.39 -7.68 -0.07
CA GLY A 26 -6.11 -7.56 -0.77
C GLY A 26 -5.17 -6.54 -0.16
N VAL A 27 -4.25 -6.02 -0.97
CA VAL A 27 -3.13 -5.18 -0.51
C VAL A 27 -3.41 -3.72 -0.76
N GLY A 28 -3.48 -2.96 0.33
CA GLY A 28 -3.68 -1.51 0.34
C GLY A 28 -2.39 -0.74 0.56
N ILE A 29 -2.21 0.36 -0.18
CA ILE A 29 -1.23 1.41 0.12
C ILE A 29 -1.96 2.53 0.85
N VAL A 30 -1.48 2.85 2.04
CA VAL A 30 -2.05 3.84 2.95
C VAL A 30 -1.04 4.96 3.17
N SER A 31 -1.44 6.20 2.86
CA SER A 31 -0.65 7.37 3.24
C SER A 31 -1.02 7.79 4.67
N LEU A 32 -0.01 7.94 5.52
CA LEU A 32 -0.13 8.35 6.91
C LEU A 32 0.57 9.69 7.11
N ALA A 33 -0.07 10.63 7.82
CA ALA A 33 0.58 11.88 8.20
C ALA A 33 0.16 12.26 9.63
N GLY A 34 1.14 12.41 10.52
CA GLY A 34 0.89 12.77 11.92
C GLY A 34 -0.06 11.80 12.65
N GLY A 35 0.06 10.50 12.38
CA GLY A 35 -0.79 9.45 12.97
C GLY A 35 -2.22 9.38 12.42
N ARG A 36 -2.49 9.99 11.24
CA ARG A 36 -3.81 9.95 10.58
C ARG A 36 -3.69 9.36 9.18
N VAL A 37 -4.74 8.67 8.75
CA VAL A 37 -4.89 8.20 7.37
C VAL A 37 -5.23 9.38 6.46
N GLY A 38 -4.37 9.66 5.49
CA GLY A 38 -4.58 10.66 4.44
C GLY A 38 -5.29 10.08 3.22
N SER A 39 -4.84 8.92 2.73
CA SER A 39 -5.44 8.23 1.59
C SER A 39 -5.29 6.71 1.72
N VAL A 40 -6.15 5.97 1.03
CA VAL A 40 -6.10 4.52 0.91
C VAL A 40 -6.31 4.17 -0.56
N SER A 41 -5.46 3.31 -1.11
CA SER A 41 -5.60 2.78 -2.46
C SER A 41 -5.37 1.27 -2.46
N LEU A 42 -6.18 0.53 -3.21
CA LEU A 42 -6.06 -0.93 -3.30
C LEU A 42 -5.25 -1.30 -4.54
N ARG A 43 -4.11 -1.95 -4.35
CA ARG A 43 -3.20 -2.37 -5.44
C ARG A 43 -3.43 -3.81 -5.83
N TYR A 44 -3.57 -4.71 -4.87
CA TYR A 44 -3.98 -6.10 -5.12
C TYR A 44 -5.39 -6.32 -4.56
N ARG A 45 -6.25 -7.05 -5.28
CA ARG A 45 -7.68 -7.17 -4.96
C ARG A 45 -8.12 -8.59 -4.58
N GLU A 46 -7.18 -9.46 -4.27
CA GLU A 46 -7.45 -10.82 -3.80
C GLU A 46 -6.83 -10.98 -2.41
N PRO A 47 -7.30 -11.92 -1.58
CA PRO A 47 -6.82 -12.10 -0.22
C PRO A 47 -5.29 -12.17 -0.15
N ALA A 48 -4.74 -11.43 0.81
CA ALA A 48 -3.32 -11.45 1.14
C ALA A 48 -3.15 -11.54 2.65
N HIS A 49 -2.25 -12.40 3.07
CA HIS A 49 -1.98 -12.67 4.48
C HIS A 49 -0.71 -11.98 4.97
N ASP A 50 0.20 -11.67 4.05
CA ASP A 50 1.52 -11.14 4.38
C ASP A 50 1.99 -10.06 3.41
N VAL A 51 2.78 -9.10 3.91
CA VAL A 51 3.50 -8.13 3.09
C VAL A 51 4.86 -7.76 3.67
N ALA A 52 5.89 -7.80 2.83
CA ALA A 52 7.24 -7.36 3.16
C ALA A 52 7.72 -6.29 2.17
N THR A 53 8.50 -5.33 2.65
CA THR A 53 9.13 -4.30 1.80
C THR A 53 10.63 -4.22 2.05
N GLU A 54 11.40 -4.03 0.98
CA GLU A 54 12.84 -3.78 1.02
C GLU A 54 13.25 -3.01 -0.25
N ASP A 55 13.96 -1.90 -0.10
CA ASP A 55 14.47 -1.07 -1.22
C ASP A 55 13.40 -0.76 -2.30
N GLY A 56 12.20 -0.35 -1.87
CA GLY A 56 11.08 -0.01 -2.76
C GLY A 56 10.40 -1.21 -3.43
N ARG A 57 10.78 -2.44 -3.10
CA ARG A 57 10.09 -3.66 -3.51
C ARG A 57 8.99 -3.99 -2.51
N ILE A 58 7.91 -4.57 -3.01
CA ILE A 58 6.80 -5.05 -2.18
C ILE A 58 6.55 -6.50 -2.54
N VAL A 59 6.65 -7.39 -1.57
CA VAL A 59 6.39 -8.82 -1.71
C VAL A 59 5.15 -9.17 -0.89
N VAL A 60 4.26 -9.97 -1.45
CA VAL A 60 2.94 -10.30 -0.89
C VAL A 60 2.81 -11.82 -0.82
N GLY A 61 2.42 -12.31 0.36
CA GLY A 61 2.05 -13.72 0.55
C GLY A 61 0.54 -13.91 0.40
N THR A 62 0.13 -14.79 -0.50
CA THR A 62 -1.26 -15.24 -0.69
C THR A 62 -1.37 -16.75 -0.46
N ASP A 63 -2.58 -17.30 -0.53
CA ASP A 63 -2.80 -18.75 -0.44
C ASP A 63 -2.21 -19.50 -1.65
N GLU A 64 -2.13 -18.83 -2.80
CA GLU A 64 -1.62 -19.36 -4.07
C GLU A 64 -0.09 -19.27 -4.17
N GLY A 65 0.54 -18.34 -3.44
CA GLY A 65 1.99 -18.23 -3.39
C GLY A 65 2.49 -16.82 -3.08
N VAL A 66 3.72 -16.54 -3.52
CA VAL A 66 4.37 -15.25 -3.31
C VAL A 66 4.36 -14.42 -4.60
N LEU A 67 3.95 -13.16 -4.46
CA LEU A 67 3.85 -12.17 -5.52
C LEU A 67 4.75 -10.96 -5.21
N GLU A 68 5.33 -10.31 -6.21
CA GLU A 68 5.95 -9.00 -6.10
C GLU A 68 5.04 -7.96 -6.75
N LEU A 69 4.64 -6.92 -6.00
CA LEU A 69 3.94 -5.77 -6.56
C LEU A 69 4.98 -4.80 -7.13
N VAL A 70 4.91 -4.58 -8.43
CA VAL A 70 5.75 -3.60 -9.13
C VAL A 70 5.02 -2.26 -9.07
N VAL A 71 5.54 -1.34 -8.27
CA VAL A 71 5.09 0.05 -8.27
C VAL A 71 5.81 0.77 -9.41
N PRO A 72 5.11 1.32 -10.42
CA PRO A 72 5.80 2.10 -11.45
C PRO A 72 6.44 3.34 -10.83
N ALA A 73 7.64 3.66 -11.29
CA ALA A 73 8.47 4.75 -10.77
C ALA A 73 7.78 6.13 -10.85
N ASP A 74 6.84 6.28 -11.78
CA ASP A 74 6.03 7.47 -12.02
C ASP A 74 4.68 7.47 -11.28
N GLY A 75 4.40 6.45 -10.46
CA GLY A 75 3.18 6.34 -9.66
C GLY A 75 1.89 6.10 -10.46
N ASN A 76 1.98 6.13 -11.80
CA ASN A 76 0.87 5.95 -12.72
C ASN A 76 0.76 4.47 -13.14
N ASP A 77 0.13 3.67 -12.29
CA ASP A 77 -0.40 2.36 -12.69
C ASP A 77 -1.93 2.49 -12.83
N PRO A 78 -2.46 2.67 -14.07
CA PRO A 78 -3.90 2.80 -14.27
C PRO A 78 -4.66 1.51 -13.94
N ASP A 79 -3.97 0.37 -13.93
CA ASP A 79 -4.57 -0.93 -13.68
C ASP A 79 -4.24 -1.49 -12.29
N GLY A 80 -3.16 -1.02 -11.65
CA GLY A 80 -2.69 -1.50 -10.35
C GLY A 80 -2.13 -2.93 -10.38
N ARG A 81 -1.79 -3.44 -11.55
CA ARG A 81 -1.72 -4.89 -11.85
C ARG A 81 -0.34 -5.43 -12.17
N ALA A 82 0.72 -4.63 -12.06
CA ALA A 82 2.05 -5.15 -12.34
C ALA A 82 2.48 -6.09 -11.20
N ILE A 83 2.07 -7.35 -11.32
CA ILE A 83 2.30 -8.43 -10.36
C ILE A 83 3.29 -9.41 -11.00
N ARG A 84 4.36 -9.75 -10.28
CA ARG A 84 5.30 -10.79 -10.69
C ARG A 84 5.22 -11.96 -9.71
N GLU A 85 4.89 -13.15 -10.18
CA GLU A 85 4.97 -14.36 -9.36
C GLU A 85 6.43 -14.69 -9.03
N LEU A 86 6.70 -14.93 -7.75
CA LEU A 86 8.00 -15.39 -7.25
C LEU A 86 8.00 -16.88 -6.90
N GLY A 87 6.80 -17.49 -6.78
CA GLY A 87 6.57 -18.93 -6.66
C GLY A 87 6.37 -19.44 -5.22
N GLY A 88 5.68 -20.59 -5.10
CA GLY A 88 5.49 -21.40 -3.88
C GLY A 88 4.73 -20.73 -2.71
N PRO A 89 4.04 -21.48 -1.83
CA PRO A 89 3.46 -20.90 -0.61
C PRO A 89 4.59 -20.57 0.37
N ALA A 90 4.78 -19.30 0.70
CA ALA A 90 5.66 -18.89 1.79
C ALA A 90 4.82 -18.52 3.01
N PRO A 91 4.88 -19.27 4.12
CA PRO A 91 4.36 -18.78 5.38
C PRO A 91 5.37 -17.77 5.91
N THR A 92 5.04 -16.49 5.87
CA THR A 92 5.72 -15.48 6.68
C THR A 92 4.66 -14.50 7.17
N THR A 93 4.94 -13.86 8.29
CA THR A 93 4.18 -12.73 8.79
C THR A 93 5.20 -11.62 8.92
N ALA A 94 5.06 -10.59 8.11
CA ALA A 94 5.89 -9.41 8.03
C ALA A 94 4.94 -8.19 8.04
N LEU A 95 5.29 -7.24 8.88
CA LEU A 95 4.79 -5.88 8.83
C LEU A 95 6.03 -5.04 8.54
N ALA A 96 6.08 -4.41 7.37
CA ALA A 96 7.15 -3.50 7.02
C ALA A 96 6.65 -2.06 7.14
N VAL A 97 7.45 -1.24 7.82
CA VAL A 97 7.33 0.21 7.86
C VAL A 97 8.52 0.76 7.09
N ASP A 98 8.26 1.54 6.05
CA ASP A 98 9.28 2.25 5.28
C ASP A 98 9.53 3.60 5.98
N GLU A 99 10.79 3.85 6.39
CA GLU A 99 11.24 5.10 7.04
C GLU A 99 11.69 6.15 6.01
#